data_AF-A0A963VN22-F1
#
_entry.id   AF-A0A963VN22-F1
#
_cell.length_a   1.000
_cell.length_b   1.000
_cell.length_c   1.000
_cell.angle_alpha   90.00
_cell.angle_beta   90.00
_cell.angle_gamma   90.00
#
_symmetry.space_group_name_H-M   'P 1'
#
loop_
_entity.id
_entity.type
_entity.pdbx_description
1 polymer ?
#
loop_
_entity_poly.entity_id
_entity_poly.type
_entity_poly.pdbx_seq_one_letter_code
_entity_poly.pdbx_strand_id
1 'polypeptide(L)'
;IPLASIKGRGAASSVAHRFAADARATFDDGWGTLDARESGPAAGGLRTTVTPTAVGKAISRNQSPDIHFDYGLNPYRGCEHGCVYCYARPTHSYLNLSPGLDFETRIFAKQDIAAALSRELQAASYVPSQIVIGSATDAYQPAERYWKITRSVIELLARCDHPLAIVTKGSGVERDIDLLAPMARRNLAAVYVTITTLDGTLARALEPRAAAPQRRLRTIRALADAGIPVGVSVAPQIPFINDDMEQVLEAAAQAGASCAFTTVLRLPWELNAVFQEWLELHYPQRAARVMARIRDMRGGRDYDADFSTRMNGQGIWAQLLAQRFAKACARLGLGRERRPLDLGLFRPGALSAQQSLF
;
A
#
# COMPACT_ATOMS: atom_id res chain seq x y z
N ILE A 1 -0.52 -27.91 12.01
CA ILE A 1 0.88 -27.43 12.05
C ILE A 1 0.92 -26.23 12.99
N PRO A 2 1.84 -26.15 13.97
CA PRO A 2 1.96 -24.97 14.83
C PRO A 2 2.15 -23.71 13.98
N LEU A 3 1.46 -22.62 14.32
CA LEU A 3 1.67 -21.34 13.65
C LEU A 3 3.14 -20.93 13.85
N ALA A 4 3.81 -20.58 12.75
CA ALA A 4 5.21 -20.16 12.77
C ALA A 4 5.44 -19.01 11.79
N SER A 5 6.27 -18.04 12.16
CA SER A 5 6.63 -16.93 11.27
C SER A 5 7.41 -17.46 10.07
N ILE A 6 7.04 -17.03 8.87
CA ILE A 6 7.76 -17.38 7.64
C ILE A 6 8.66 -16.21 7.25
N LYS A 7 9.97 -16.47 7.07
CA LYS A 7 10.94 -15.42 6.74
C LYS A 7 10.53 -14.68 5.45
N GLY A 8 10.45 -13.36 5.53
CA GLY A 8 10.08 -12.51 4.40
C GLY A 8 8.58 -12.46 4.10
N ARG A 9 7.74 -12.97 5.01
CA ARG A 9 6.28 -13.05 4.87
C ARG A 9 5.57 -12.41 6.04
N GLY A 10 4.48 -11.70 5.77
CA GLY A 10 3.69 -11.05 6.81
C GLY A 10 2.55 -11.93 7.32
N ALA A 11 2.00 -12.77 6.45
CA ALA A 11 1.09 -13.83 6.84
C ALA A 11 1.87 -15.11 7.19
N ALA A 12 1.40 -15.83 8.21
CA ALA A 12 1.96 -17.13 8.60
C ALA A 12 1.23 -18.31 7.95
N SER A 13 0.04 -18.08 7.39
CA SER A 13 -0.86 -19.13 6.92
C SER A 13 -1.60 -18.74 5.63
N SER A 14 -2.13 -19.76 4.94
CA SER A 14 -3.12 -19.58 3.87
C SER A 14 -4.52 -19.64 4.47
N VAL A 15 -5.04 -18.49 4.93
CA VAL A 15 -6.41 -18.37 5.45
C VAL A 15 -7.44 -18.66 4.34
N ALA A 16 -8.48 -19.43 4.66
CA ALA A 16 -9.60 -19.68 3.75
C ALA A 16 -10.33 -18.37 3.41
N HIS A 17 -10.62 -18.14 2.13
CA HIS A 17 -11.39 -16.96 1.72
C HIS A 17 -12.89 -17.18 1.87
N ARG A 18 -13.67 -16.09 1.99
CA ARG A 18 -15.13 -16.11 2.19
C ARG A 18 -15.96 -16.88 1.14
N PHE A 19 -15.38 -17.13 -0.03
CA PHE A 19 -16.06 -17.80 -1.14
C PHE A 19 -15.66 -19.27 -1.27
N ALA A 20 -14.78 -19.75 -0.39
CA ALA A 20 -14.37 -21.14 -0.38
C ALA A 20 -15.51 -21.99 0.20
N ALA A 21 -15.89 -23.05 -0.53
CA ALA A 21 -16.82 -24.06 -0.02
C ALA A 21 -16.13 -25.03 0.94
N ASP A 22 -14.84 -25.32 0.67
CA ASP A 22 -14.03 -26.27 1.44
C ASP A 22 -12.87 -25.57 2.12
N ALA A 23 -12.70 -25.82 3.43
CA ALA A 23 -11.50 -25.43 4.15
C ALA A 23 -10.41 -26.51 3.95
N ARG A 24 -9.22 -26.11 3.49
CA ARG A 24 -8.07 -27.00 3.34
C ARG A 24 -7.02 -26.63 4.39
N ALA A 25 -6.61 -27.60 5.20
CA ALA A 25 -5.53 -27.45 6.16
C ALA A 25 -4.36 -28.33 5.74
N THR A 26 -3.15 -27.78 5.76
CA THR A 26 -1.93 -28.58 5.66
C THR A 26 -1.67 -29.25 7.00
N PHE A 27 -1.44 -30.56 6.97
CA PHE A 27 -0.97 -31.34 8.10
C PHE A 27 0.25 -32.14 7.67
N ASP A 28 1.15 -32.39 8.61
CA ASP A 28 2.25 -33.33 8.39
C ASP A 28 1.64 -34.74 8.44
N ASP A 29 1.62 -35.42 7.30
CA ASP A 29 1.14 -36.79 7.16
C ASP A 29 2.23 -37.82 7.49
N GLY A 30 3.43 -37.37 7.88
CA GLY A 30 4.59 -38.18 8.21
C GLY A 30 5.45 -38.56 6.99
N TRP A 31 5.00 -38.27 5.77
CA TRP A 31 5.71 -38.59 4.54
C TRP A 31 6.64 -37.42 4.15
N GLY A 32 7.96 -37.67 4.17
CA GLY A 32 9.00 -36.67 3.84
C GLY A 32 9.88 -36.24 5.02
N THR A 33 9.59 -36.72 6.24
CA THR A 33 10.44 -36.46 7.42
C THR A 33 11.80 -37.17 7.35
N LEU A 34 11.93 -38.26 6.59
CA LEU A 34 13.21 -38.92 6.33
C LEU A 34 14.05 -38.15 5.30
N ASP A 35 13.44 -37.72 4.19
CA ASP A 35 14.13 -36.96 3.13
C ASP A 35 14.54 -35.54 3.59
N ALA A 36 13.74 -34.92 4.48
CA ALA A 36 14.03 -33.62 5.09
C ALA A 36 15.10 -33.68 6.21
N ARG A 37 15.48 -34.87 6.69
CA ARG A 37 16.59 -35.04 7.64
C ARG A 37 17.95 -35.16 6.92
N GLU A 38 17.97 -35.69 5.71
CA GLU A 38 19.17 -35.72 4.85
C GLU A 38 19.35 -34.42 4.06
N SER A 39 18.24 -33.76 3.73
CA SER A 39 18.22 -32.43 3.12
C SER A 39 17.88 -31.41 4.19
N GLY A 40 18.88 -30.77 4.83
CA GLY A 40 18.66 -29.67 5.79
C GLY A 40 17.60 -28.66 5.30
N PRO A 41 16.98 -27.87 6.22
CA PRO A 41 15.66 -27.24 6.04
C PRO A 41 15.43 -26.79 4.61
N ALA A 42 14.52 -27.49 3.91
CA ALA A 42 14.29 -27.42 2.47
C ALA A 42 14.69 -26.06 1.89
N ALA A 43 15.78 -26.07 1.11
CA ALA A 43 16.44 -24.91 0.50
C ALA A 43 15.60 -24.21 -0.60
N GLY A 44 14.28 -24.15 -0.44
CA GLY A 44 13.34 -23.46 -1.32
C GLY A 44 12.26 -22.78 -0.51
N GLY A 45 12.57 -21.66 0.15
CA GLY A 45 11.55 -20.84 0.81
C GLY A 45 10.40 -20.49 -0.15
N LEU A 46 9.18 -20.28 0.39
CA LEU A 46 7.97 -19.96 -0.38
C LEU A 46 8.27 -18.91 -1.45
N ARG A 47 8.30 -19.32 -2.72
CA ARG A 47 8.65 -18.46 -3.85
C ARG A 47 7.49 -17.54 -4.20
N THR A 48 7.80 -16.29 -4.51
CA THR A 48 6.81 -15.39 -5.13
C THR A 48 6.78 -15.67 -6.64
N THR A 49 5.59 -15.83 -7.21
CA THR A 49 5.35 -15.86 -8.65
C THR A 49 4.68 -14.56 -9.10
N VAL A 50 5.03 -14.11 -10.31
CA VAL A 50 4.42 -12.95 -10.94
C VAL A 50 3.85 -13.38 -12.30
N THR A 51 2.53 -13.35 -12.41
CA THR A 51 1.80 -13.79 -13.61
C THR A 51 1.31 -12.58 -14.40
N PRO A 52 1.65 -12.45 -15.70
CA PRO A 52 1.07 -11.41 -16.54
C PRO A 52 -0.45 -11.56 -16.66
N THR A 53 -1.18 -10.45 -16.65
CA THR A 53 -2.62 -10.43 -16.87
C THR A 53 -3.02 -9.31 -17.79
N ALA A 54 -3.97 -9.58 -18.69
CA ALA A 54 -4.59 -8.58 -19.54
C ALA A 54 -5.48 -7.62 -18.74
N VAL A 55 -5.61 -6.39 -19.22
CA VAL A 55 -6.31 -5.31 -18.53
C VAL A 55 -7.46 -4.80 -19.39
N GLY A 56 -8.70 -5.03 -18.93
CA GLY A 56 -9.88 -4.40 -19.52
C GLY A 56 -10.01 -2.92 -19.16
N LYS A 57 -9.77 -2.56 -17.89
CA LYS A 57 -9.80 -1.19 -17.36
C LYS A 57 -8.59 -0.93 -16.45
N ALA A 58 -7.90 0.16 -16.70
CA ALA A 58 -6.74 0.64 -15.95
C ALA A 58 -7.14 1.42 -14.70
N ILE A 59 -8.15 2.28 -14.79
CA ILE A 59 -8.63 3.09 -13.66
C ILE A 59 -9.89 2.52 -13.02
N SER A 60 -9.94 2.57 -11.69
CA SER A 60 -11.14 2.25 -10.91
C SER A 60 -11.66 3.52 -10.25
N ARG A 61 -12.95 3.84 -10.44
CA ARG A 61 -13.59 4.97 -9.77
C ARG A 61 -13.90 4.64 -8.31
N ASN A 62 -13.54 5.55 -7.41
CA ASN A 62 -13.89 5.49 -6.00
C ASN A 62 -15.26 6.14 -5.78
N GLN A 63 -16.10 5.50 -4.96
CA GLN A 63 -17.40 6.03 -4.55
C GLN A 63 -17.43 6.33 -3.03
N SER A 64 -16.30 6.16 -2.36
CA SER A 64 -16.22 6.38 -0.91
C SER A 64 -16.08 7.87 -0.62
N PRO A 65 -16.96 8.48 0.19
CA PRO A 65 -16.92 9.90 0.49
C PRO A 65 -15.73 10.31 1.39
N ASP A 66 -15.08 9.34 2.03
CA ASP A 66 -13.93 9.52 2.93
C ASP A 66 -12.57 9.45 2.23
N ILE A 67 -12.54 9.36 0.90
CA ILE A 67 -11.32 9.28 0.10
C ILE A 67 -11.24 10.48 -0.85
N HIS A 68 -10.14 11.24 -0.76
CA HIS A 68 -9.93 12.50 -1.50
C HIS A 68 -9.42 12.31 -2.93
N PHE A 69 -9.80 11.23 -3.63
CA PHE A 69 -9.46 11.03 -5.03
C PHE A 69 -10.52 10.17 -5.73
N ASP A 70 -10.76 10.47 -7.01
CA ASP A 70 -11.78 9.77 -7.79
C ASP A 70 -11.25 8.50 -8.44
N TYR A 71 -10.00 8.49 -8.91
CA TYR A 71 -9.46 7.37 -9.67
C TYR A 71 -8.28 6.71 -8.97
N GLY A 72 -8.39 5.40 -8.75
CA GLY A 72 -7.28 4.55 -8.37
C GLY A 72 -6.70 3.81 -9.58
N LEU A 73 -5.38 3.70 -9.65
CA LEU A 73 -4.68 2.85 -10.61
C LEU A 73 -3.67 1.97 -9.87
N ASN A 74 -3.72 0.67 -10.12
CA ASN A 74 -2.86 -0.31 -9.45
C ASN A 74 -2.21 -1.20 -10.51
N PRO A 75 -0.88 -1.06 -10.76
CA PRO A 75 -0.13 -1.84 -11.75
C PRO A 75 -0.08 -3.35 -11.47
N TYR A 76 -0.35 -3.73 -10.23
CA TYR A 76 -0.32 -5.12 -9.78
C TYR A 76 -1.60 -5.50 -9.02
N ARG A 77 -1.94 -6.79 -8.99
CA ARG A 77 -2.79 -7.37 -7.94
C ARG A 77 -1.92 -8.23 -7.03
N GLY A 78 -2.12 -8.12 -5.72
CA GLY A 78 -1.18 -8.65 -4.73
C GLY A 78 -0.02 -7.70 -4.47
N CYS A 79 0.64 -7.88 -3.34
CA CYS A 79 1.76 -7.03 -2.95
C CYS A 79 2.84 -7.81 -2.20
N GLU A 80 4.02 -7.89 -2.79
CA GLU A 80 5.19 -8.57 -2.21
C GLU A 80 5.69 -7.94 -0.92
N HIS A 81 5.35 -6.68 -0.62
CA HIS A 81 5.71 -6.05 0.66
C HIS A 81 5.19 -6.86 1.85
N GLY A 82 4.09 -7.61 1.66
CA GLY A 82 3.57 -8.52 2.68
C GLY A 82 3.12 -7.81 3.95
N CYS A 83 2.60 -6.57 3.85
CA CYS A 83 2.17 -5.86 5.05
C CYS A 83 1.04 -6.64 5.74
N VAL A 84 1.22 -7.07 6.98
CA VAL A 84 0.23 -7.93 7.66
C VAL A 84 -1.11 -7.25 7.86
N TYR A 85 -1.10 -5.92 7.97
CA TYR A 85 -2.27 -5.06 8.14
C TYR A 85 -2.91 -4.58 6.82
N CYS A 86 -2.52 -5.12 5.67
CA CYS A 86 -2.95 -4.60 4.37
C CYS A 86 -4.44 -4.86 4.10
N TYR A 87 -5.25 -3.80 4.04
CA TYR A 87 -6.69 -3.89 3.72
C TYR A 87 -7.00 -4.44 2.32
N ALA A 88 -6.01 -4.52 1.43
CA ALA A 88 -6.18 -5.08 0.10
C ALA A 88 -6.01 -6.61 0.07
N ARG A 89 -5.53 -7.25 1.16
CA ARG A 89 -5.41 -8.72 1.26
C ARG A 89 -6.66 -9.46 0.80
N PRO A 90 -7.87 -9.07 1.22
CA PRO A 90 -9.08 -9.76 0.81
C PRO A 90 -9.43 -9.65 -0.69
N THR A 91 -8.72 -8.83 -1.47
CA THR A 91 -8.94 -8.79 -2.92
C THR A 91 -8.57 -10.10 -3.61
N HIS A 92 -7.67 -10.90 -3.01
CA HIS A 92 -7.31 -12.24 -3.48
C HIS A 92 -8.45 -13.26 -3.35
N SER A 93 -9.42 -13.03 -2.46
CA SER A 93 -10.61 -13.87 -2.35
C SER A 93 -11.37 -13.93 -3.69
N TYR A 94 -11.43 -12.83 -4.45
CA TYR A 94 -12.08 -12.79 -5.77
C TYR A 94 -11.32 -13.52 -6.88
N LEU A 95 -10.07 -13.92 -6.61
CA LEU A 95 -9.24 -14.71 -7.51
C LEU A 95 -9.23 -16.20 -7.10
N ASN A 96 -10.07 -16.58 -6.13
CA ASN A 96 -10.06 -17.91 -5.52
C ASN A 96 -8.69 -18.25 -4.90
N LEU A 97 -8.05 -17.25 -4.30
CA LEU A 97 -6.75 -17.32 -3.65
C LEU A 97 -6.86 -16.87 -2.19
N SER A 98 -5.92 -17.34 -1.36
CA SER A 98 -5.88 -16.95 0.04
C SER A 98 -5.52 -15.47 0.24
N PRO A 99 -6.28 -14.72 1.07
CA PRO A 99 -5.88 -13.38 1.55
C PRO A 99 -4.64 -13.38 2.45
N GLY A 100 -4.23 -14.54 2.94
CA GLY A 100 -3.00 -14.74 3.72
C GLY A 100 -1.78 -14.78 2.80
N LEU A 101 -1.15 -15.94 2.70
CA LEU A 101 0.10 -16.11 1.95
C LEU A 101 -0.02 -15.83 0.44
N ASP A 102 -1.12 -16.20 -0.22
CA ASP A 102 -1.22 -16.01 -1.68
C ASP A 102 -1.22 -14.53 -2.07
N PHE A 103 -1.71 -13.63 -1.22
CA PHE A 103 -1.68 -12.18 -1.48
C PHE A 103 -0.26 -11.63 -1.73
N GLU A 104 0.75 -12.21 -1.07
CA GLU A 104 2.14 -11.74 -1.08
C GLU A 104 3.10 -12.70 -1.82
N THR A 105 2.59 -13.85 -2.26
CA THR A 105 3.34 -14.83 -3.07
C THR A 105 2.81 -14.98 -4.49
N ARG A 106 1.53 -14.71 -4.76
CA ARG A 106 0.92 -14.80 -6.09
C ARG A 106 0.52 -13.41 -6.58
N ILE A 107 1.41 -12.80 -7.36
CA ILE A 107 1.27 -11.44 -7.88
C ILE A 107 0.81 -11.49 -9.33
N PHE A 108 -0.07 -10.57 -9.71
CA PHE A 108 -0.51 -10.43 -11.09
C PHE A 108 -0.05 -9.09 -11.64
N ALA A 109 0.77 -9.12 -12.69
CA ALA A 109 1.33 -7.95 -13.36
C ALA A 109 0.43 -7.52 -14.53
N LYS A 110 -0.08 -6.29 -14.47
CA LYS A 110 -0.97 -5.74 -15.48
C LYS A 110 -0.18 -5.11 -16.64
N GLN A 111 0.46 -5.96 -17.44
CA GLN A 111 1.46 -5.56 -18.44
C GLN A 111 0.96 -4.53 -19.48
N ASP A 112 -0.31 -4.58 -19.86
CA ASP A 112 -0.96 -3.75 -20.87
C ASP A 112 -1.74 -2.56 -20.26
N ILE A 113 -1.56 -2.26 -18.97
CA ILE A 113 -2.32 -1.22 -18.28
C ILE A 113 -2.15 0.17 -18.89
N ALA A 114 -0.97 0.51 -19.42
CA ALA A 114 -0.75 1.79 -20.08
C ALA A 114 -1.56 1.88 -21.40
N ALA A 115 -1.66 0.79 -22.15
CA ALA A 115 -2.47 0.75 -23.36
C ALA A 115 -3.98 0.86 -23.03
N ALA A 116 -4.44 0.17 -21.98
CA ALA A 116 -5.80 0.31 -21.49
C ALA A 116 -6.11 1.74 -21.01
N LEU A 117 -5.20 2.33 -20.23
CA LEU A 117 -5.31 3.70 -19.75
C LEU A 117 -5.37 4.70 -20.91
N SER A 118 -4.53 4.52 -21.92
CA SER A 118 -4.52 5.40 -23.10
C SER A 118 -5.87 5.44 -23.81
N ARG A 119 -6.54 4.29 -23.94
CA ARG A 119 -7.89 4.21 -24.52
C ARG A 119 -8.93 4.91 -23.64
N GLU A 120 -8.84 4.74 -22.32
CA GLU A 120 -9.76 5.38 -21.38
C GLU A 120 -9.62 6.90 -21.35
N LEU A 121 -8.38 7.42 -21.38
CA LEU A 121 -8.10 8.86 -21.40
C LEU A 121 -8.51 9.55 -22.71
N GLN A 122 -8.60 8.80 -23.82
CA GLN A 122 -9.05 9.30 -25.12
C GLN A 122 -10.56 9.22 -25.32
N ALA A 123 -11.31 8.63 -24.39
CA ALA A 123 -12.77 8.57 -24.50
C ALA A 123 -13.37 9.98 -24.45
N ALA A 124 -14.32 10.28 -25.34
CA ALA A 124 -14.97 11.60 -25.41
C ALA A 124 -15.71 11.98 -24.11
N SER A 125 -16.08 10.99 -23.29
CA SER A 125 -16.72 11.18 -21.98
C SER A 125 -15.72 11.32 -20.83
N TYR A 126 -14.41 11.22 -21.09
CA TYR A 126 -13.40 11.29 -20.04
C TYR A 126 -13.25 12.72 -19.54
N VAL A 127 -13.40 12.90 -18.23
CA VAL A 127 -13.13 14.15 -17.53
C VAL A 127 -11.90 13.93 -16.64
N PRO A 128 -10.84 14.74 -16.77
CA PRO A 128 -9.63 14.58 -15.99
C PRO A 128 -9.94 14.74 -14.50
N SER A 129 -9.41 13.83 -13.70
CA SER A 129 -9.38 13.90 -12.25
C SER A 129 -8.12 13.21 -11.75
N GLN A 130 -7.68 13.53 -10.54
CA GLN A 130 -6.46 12.99 -9.97
C GLN A 130 -6.46 11.45 -9.96
N ILE A 131 -5.47 10.85 -10.61
CA ILE A 131 -5.22 9.40 -10.55
C ILE A 131 -4.22 9.12 -9.42
N VAL A 132 -4.63 8.29 -8.46
CA VAL A 132 -3.75 7.79 -7.39
C VAL A 132 -3.22 6.41 -7.77
N ILE A 133 -1.93 6.36 -8.04
CA ILE A 133 -1.17 5.14 -8.33
C ILE A 133 -0.74 4.50 -7.01
N GLY A 134 -0.98 3.19 -6.87
CA GLY A 134 -0.58 2.43 -5.70
C GLY A 134 -1.57 2.50 -4.53
N SER A 135 -2.84 2.78 -4.84
CA SER A 135 -3.90 2.97 -3.85
C SER A 135 -4.44 1.68 -3.21
N ALA A 136 -4.06 0.49 -3.68
CA ALA A 136 -4.45 -0.79 -3.10
C ALA A 136 -3.27 -1.76 -2.99
N THR A 137 -2.41 -1.79 -4.01
CA THR A 137 -1.18 -2.57 -4.04
C THR A 137 -0.01 -1.63 -4.33
N ASP A 138 1.18 -1.95 -3.83
CA ASP A 138 2.31 -1.04 -4.02
C ASP A 138 2.82 -1.10 -5.47
N ALA A 139 2.90 0.07 -6.10
CA ALA A 139 3.38 0.22 -7.47
C ALA A 139 4.88 -0.06 -7.58
N TYR A 140 5.64 0.11 -6.50
CA TYR A 140 7.10 -0.09 -6.43
C TYR A 140 7.50 -1.27 -5.56
N GLN A 141 6.66 -2.31 -5.51
CA GLN A 141 7.02 -3.60 -4.93
C GLN A 141 8.20 -4.27 -5.68
N PRO A 142 8.94 -5.22 -5.09
CA PRO A 142 10.12 -5.84 -5.71
C PRO A 142 10.01 -6.22 -7.20
N ALA A 143 8.87 -6.75 -7.66
CA ALA A 143 8.59 -7.05 -9.07
C ALA A 143 8.79 -5.86 -10.01
N GLU A 144 8.46 -4.64 -9.57
CA GLU A 144 8.57 -3.41 -10.39
C GLU A 144 10.00 -3.10 -10.85
N ARG A 145 11.02 -3.69 -10.21
CA ARG A 145 12.41 -3.59 -10.68
C ARG A 145 12.60 -4.16 -12.09
N TYR A 146 11.84 -5.20 -12.43
CA TYR A 146 11.92 -5.90 -13.72
C TYR A 146 10.82 -5.45 -14.68
N TRP A 147 9.59 -5.37 -14.17
CA TRP A 147 8.39 -5.16 -15.00
C TRP A 147 8.23 -3.72 -15.50
N LYS A 148 8.67 -2.72 -14.72
CA LYS A 148 8.59 -1.28 -15.07
C LYS A 148 7.20 -0.81 -15.54
N ILE A 149 6.13 -1.46 -15.07
CA ILE A 149 4.75 -1.14 -15.47
C ILE A 149 4.35 0.23 -14.91
N THR A 150 4.79 0.54 -13.69
CA THR A 150 4.50 1.85 -13.09
C THR A 150 5.15 2.96 -13.91
N ARG A 151 6.38 2.75 -14.38
CA ARG A 151 7.06 3.70 -15.26
C ARG A 151 6.30 3.94 -16.55
N SER A 152 5.83 2.90 -17.24
CA SER A 152 5.09 3.07 -18.51
C SER A 152 3.77 3.83 -18.32
N VAL A 153 3.12 3.69 -17.17
CA VAL A 153 1.96 4.52 -16.79
C VAL A 153 2.35 5.97 -16.58
N ILE A 154 3.44 6.25 -15.87
CA ILE A 154 3.91 7.62 -15.64
C ILE A 154 4.32 8.29 -16.96
N GLU A 155 5.02 7.58 -17.85
CA GLU A 155 5.39 8.08 -19.18
C GLU A 155 4.14 8.47 -20.01
N LEU A 156 3.09 7.63 -19.97
CA LEU A 156 1.83 7.93 -20.64
C LEU A 156 1.17 9.19 -20.07
N LEU A 157 1.06 9.29 -18.73
CA LEU A 157 0.43 10.42 -18.06
C LEU A 157 1.22 11.72 -18.27
N ALA A 158 2.56 11.64 -18.27
CA ALA A 158 3.44 12.75 -18.56
C ALA A 158 3.24 13.27 -20.00
N ARG A 159 3.07 12.37 -20.98
CA ARG A 159 2.84 12.75 -22.40
C ARG A 159 1.57 13.57 -22.61
N CYS A 160 0.52 13.31 -21.84
CA CYS A 160 -0.76 14.01 -21.95
C CYS A 160 -1.00 15.00 -20.81
N ASP A 161 0.04 15.37 -20.05
CA ASP A 161 -0.04 16.34 -18.96
C ASP A 161 -1.13 16.02 -17.93
N HIS A 162 -1.35 14.72 -17.69
CA HIS A 162 -2.37 14.25 -16.78
C HIS A 162 -1.84 14.20 -15.33
N PRO A 163 -2.56 14.78 -14.36
CA PRO A 163 -2.10 14.80 -12.97
C PRO A 163 -2.15 13.42 -12.32
N LEU A 164 -1.16 13.13 -11.48
CA LEU A 164 -1.07 11.88 -10.73
C LEU A 164 -0.53 12.10 -9.32
N ALA A 165 -0.94 11.23 -8.41
CA ALA A 165 -0.24 11.04 -7.15
C ALA A 165 0.17 9.58 -6.98
N ILE A 166 1.26 9.36 -6.26
CA ILE A 166 1.78 8.03 -5.96
C ILE A 166 1.70 7.80 -4.46
N VAL A 167 1.23 6.62 -4.04
CA VAL A 167 1.38 6.14 -2.66
C VAL A 167 2.27 4.90 -2.67
N THR A 168 3.35 4.91 -1.89
CA THR A 168 4.30 3.78 -1.88
C THR A 168 5.05 3.62 -0.55
N LYS A 169 5.56 2.42 -0.33
CA LYS A 169 6.57 2.05 0.67
C LYS A 169 7.91 1.65 0.02
N GLY A 170 7.96 1.59 -1.31
CA GLY A 170 9.12 1.18 -2.08
C GLY A 170 9.99 2.36 -2.47
N SER A 171 11.31 2.18 -2.39
CA SER A 171 12.28 3.19 -2.84
C SER A 171 12.45 3.22 -4.37
N GLY A 172 11.74 2.36 -5.10
CA GLY A 172 11.83 2.27 -6.57
C GLY A 172 11.33 3.55 -7.28
N VAL A 173 10.52 4.36 -6.60
CA VAL A 173 10.02 5.65 -7.10
C VAL A 173 11.13 6.64 -7.48
N GLU A 174 12.31 6.53 -6.87
CA GLU A 174 13.46 7.37 -7.21
C GLU A 174 13.92 7.21 -8.66
N ARG A 175 13.71 6.02 -9.25
CA ARG A 175 14.03 5.76 -10.65
C ARG A 175 13.24 6.66 -11.60
N ASP A 176 12.04 7.06 -11.21
CA ASP A 176 11.10 7.77 -12.07
C ASP A 176 11.06 9.28 -11.74
N ILE A 177 12.05 9.78 -10.97
CA ILE A 177 12.26 11.22 -10.71
C ILE A 177 12.42 12.02 -12.01
N ASP A 178 13.05 11.44 -13.03
CA ASP A 178 13.24 12.07 -14.34
C ASP A 178 11.92 12.46 -15.00
N LEU A 179 10.83 11.72 -14.72
CA LEU A 179 9.48 12.00 -15.19
C LEU A 179 8.69 12.85 -14.18
N LEU A 180 8.78 12.49 -12.90
CA LEU A 180 7.99 13.10 -11.83
C LEU A 180 8.38 14.54 -11.54
N ALA A 181 9.67 14.89 -11.57
CA ALA A 181 10.12 16.25 -11.28
C ALA A 181 9.64 17.29 -12.32
N PRO A 182 9.72 17.03 -13.65
CA PRO A 182 9.08 17.90 -14.64
C PRO A 182 7.57 18.06 -14.46
N MET A 183 6.85 16.97 -14.14
CA MET A 183 5.42 17.03 -13.86
C MET A 183 5.12 17.84 -12.59
N ALA A 184 5.91 17.66 -11.54
CA ALA A 184 5.77 18.37 -10.28
C ALA A 184 5.95 19.89 -10.42
N ARG A 185 6.91 20.34 -11.26
CA ARG A 185 7.09 21.77 -11.57
C ARG A 185 5.84 22.43 -12.17
N ARG A 186 4.97 21.63 -12.80
CA ARG A 186 3.69 22.05 -13.39
C ARG A 186 2.50 21.73 -12.49
N ASN A 187 2.75 21.39 -11.22
CA ASN A 187 1.73 20.96 -10.25
C ASN A 187 0.91 19.73 -10.68
N LEU A 188 1.52 18.82 -11.47
CA LEU A 188 0.88 17.59 -11.96
C LEU A 188 1.26 16.34 -11.18
N ALA A 189 2.28 16.38 -10.31
CA ALA A 189 2.75 15.20 -9.58
C ALA A 189 2.99 15.48 -8.09
N ALA A 190 2.58 14.52 -7.25
CA ALA A 190 2.93 14.45 -5.83
C ALA A 190 3.18 13.00 -5.41
N VAL A 191 4.07 12.79 -4.43
CA VAL A 191 4.41 11.44 -3.94
C VAL A 191 4.16 11.35 -2.43
N TYR A 192 3.53 10.27 -2.00
CA TYR A 192 3.24 9.98 -0.61
C TYR A 192 3.96 8.71 -0.19
N VAL A 193 4.94 8.85 0.71
CA VAL A 193 5.74 7.72 1.20
C VAL A 193 5.20 7.28 2.56
N THR A 194 4.88 5.98 2.70
CA THR A 194 4.37 5.46 3.98
C THR A 194 5.51 5.04 4.89
N ILE A 195 5.56 5.60 6.10
CA ILE A 195 6.47 5.18 7.18
C ILE A 195 5.59 4.86 8.39
N THR A 196 5.48 3.57 8.73
CA THR A 196 4.60 3.11 9.81
C THR A 196 5.26 3.22 11.19
N THR A 197 6.58 3.10 11.25
CA THR A 197 7.43 3.19 12.45
C THR A 197 8.88 3.44 12.01
N LEU A 198 9.71 4.01 12.89
CA LEU A 198 11.17 4.08 12.72
C LEU A 198 11.90 2.83 13.27
N ASP A 199 11.22 1.99 14.06
CA ASP A 199 11.78 0.74 14.56
C ASP A 199 11.93 -0.27 13.41
N GLY A 200 13.18 -0.55 13.04
CA GLY A 200 13.52 -1.50 11.98
C GLY A 200 13.15 -2.96 12.29
N THR A 201 13.07 -3.35 13.56
CA THR A 201 12.63 -4.68 13.97
C THR A 201 11.13 -4.83 13.81
N LEU A 202 10.36 -3.85 14.31
CA LEU A 202 8.91 -3.83 14.11
C LEU A 202 8.54 -3.72 12.63
N ALA A 203 9.22 -2.87 11.86
CA ALA A 203 9.00 -2.75 10.42
C ALA A 203 9.23 -4.08 9.68
N ARG A 204 10.27 -4.84 10.04
CA ARG A 204 10.50 -6.18 9.45
C ARG A 204 9.40 -7.19 9.80
N ALA A 205 8.78 -7.07 10.98
CA ALA A 205 7.68 -7.94 11.36
C ALA A 205 6.36 -7.55 10.68
N LEU A 206 6.07 -6.24 10.58
CA LEU A 206 4.84 -5.73 9.99
C LEU A 206 4.82 -5.76 8.46
N GLU A 207 5.95 -5.44 7.83
CA GLU A 207 6.08 -5.17 6.38
C GLU A 207 7.43 -5.70 5.84
N PRO A 208 7.64 -7.03 5.89
CA PRO A 208 8.94 -7.69 5.82
C PRO A 208 9.74 -7.45 4.54
N ARG A 209 9.07 -7.08 3.45
CA ARG A 209 9.71 -6.85 2.14
C ARG A 209 9.53 -5.42 1.63
N ALA A 210 8.94 -4.53 2.42
CA ALA A 210 8.96 -3.10 2.15
C ALA A 210 10.37 -2.52 2.37
N ALA A 211 10.65 -1.33 1.83
CA ALA A 211 11.92 -0.67 2.12
C ALA A 211 12.03 -0.37 3.63
N ALA A 212 13.22 -0.47 4.21
CA ALA A 212 13.43 -0.14 5.62
C ALA A 212 13.03 1.33 5.92
N PRO A 213 12.60 1.67 7.15
CA PRO A 213 12.19 3.04 7.50
C PRO A 213 13.21 4.12 7.13
N GLN A 214 14.49 3.89 7.45
CA GLN A 214 15.58 4.79 7.10
C GLN A 214 15.79 4.93 5.58
N ARG A 215 15.51 3.87 4.81
CA ARG A 215 15.56 3.94 3.33
C ARG A 215 14.43 4.80 2.78
N ARG A 216 13.23 4.74 3.39
CA ARG A 216 12.07 5.56 3.03
C ARG A 216 12.29 7.04 3.37
N LEU A 217 12.92 7.37 4.49
CA LEU A 217 13.33 8.75 4.79
C LEU A 217 14.30 9.30 3.74
N ARG A 218 15.28 8.50 3.29
CA ARG A 218 16.16 8.90 2.17
C ARG A 218 15.39 9.09 0.85
N THR A 219 14.36 8.27 0.61
CA THR A 219 13.48 8.45 -0.55
C THR A 219 12.70 9.76 -0.47
N ILE A 220 12.17 10.12 0.69
CA ILE A 220 11.52 11.42 0.91
C ILE A 220 12.48 12.56 0.58
N ARG A 221 13.72 12.50 1.10
CA ARG A 221 14.76 13.50 0.81
C ARG A 221 15.06 13.62 -0.67
N ALA A 222 15.35 12.50 -1.34
CA ALA A 222 15.69 12.52 -2.76
C ALA A 222 14.57 13.09 -3.64
N LEU A 223 13.32 12.79 -3.33
CA LEU A 223 12.15 13.34 -4.03
C LEU A 223 11.99 14.84 -3.76
N ALA A 224 12.12 15.26 -2.50
CA ALA A 224 12.00 16.67 -2.10
C ALA A 224 13.11 17.52 -2.72
N ASP A 225 14.36 17.03 -2.71
CA ASP A 225 15.52 17.71 -3.32
C ASP A 225 15.35 17.85 -4.85
N ALA A 226 14.64 16.93 -5.49
CA ALA A 226 14.26 17.02 -6.91
C ALA A 226 13.08 17.98 -7.19
N GLY A 227 12.54 18.64 -6.16
CA GLY A 227 11.41 19.56 -6.26
C GLY A 227 10.04 18.88 -6.39
N ILE A 228 9.93 17.59 -6.08
CA ILE A 228 8.66 16.87 -6.08
C ILE A 228 7.97 17.10 -4.73
N PRO A 229 6.70 17.56 -4.68
CA PRO A 229 5.94 17.62 -3.44
C PRO A 229 5.81 16.22 -2.81
N VAL A 230 6.34 16.08 -1.59
CA VAL A 230 6.28 14.83 -0.83
C VAL A 230 5.39 14.96 0.38
N GLY A 231 4.55 13.95 0.63
CA GLY A 231 3.84 13.75 1.88
C GLY A 231 4.23 12.44 2.56
N VAL A 232 4.02 12.36 3.87
CA VAL A 232 4.20 11.13 4.64
C VAL A 232 2.85 10.52 5.06
N SER A 233 2.69 9.23 4.85
CA SER A 233 1.60 8.45 5.44
C SER A 233 2.12 7.76 6.69
N VAL A 234 1.65 8.15 7.87
CA VAL A 234 2.01 7.49 9.14
C VAL A 234 0.89 6.53 9.52
N ALA A 235 0.72 5.48 8.71
CA ALA A 235 -0.42 4.58 8.82
C ALA A 235 -0.03 3.10 8.61
N PRO A 236 -0.77 2.17 9.24
CA PRO A 236 -1.82 2.43 10.24
C PRO A 236 -1.24 2.76 11.63
N GLN A 237 -2.02 3.44 12.45
CA GLN A 237 -1.79 3.52 13.90
C GLN A 237 -2.37 2.27 14.56
N ILE A 238 -1.51 1.52 15.26
CA ILE A 238 -1.80 0.25 15.92
C ILE A 238 -1.46 0.40 17.41
N PRO A 239 -2.47 0.47 18.30
CA PRO A 239 -2.25 0.70 19.73
C PRO A 239 -1.26 -0.32 20.35
N PHE A 240 -0.29 0.15 21.13
CA PHE A 240 0.73 -0.68 21.82
C PHE A 240 1.70 -1.45 20.92
N ILE A 241 1.66 -1.17 19.62
CA ILE A 241 2.55 -1.77 18.61
C ILE A 241 3.46 -0.68 18.03
N ASN A 242 2.92 0.38 17.41
CA ASN A 242 3.71 1.51 16.89
C ASN A 242 3.29 2.84 17.54
N ASP A 243 3.91 3.15 18.68
CA ASP A 243 3.62 4.38 19.45
C ASP A 243 4.55 5.56 19.12
N ASP A 244 5.37 5.45 18.07
CA ASP A 244 6.44 6.38 17.66
C ASP A 244 6.04 7.40 16.57
N MET A 245 4.74 7.72 16.49
CA MET A 245 4.17 8.59 15.46
C MET A 245 4.85 9.96 15.37
N GLU A 246 5.09 10.63 16.50
CA GLU A 246 5.71 11.96 16.53
C GLU A 246 7.15 11.92 16.02
N GLN A 247 7.91 10.86 16.35
CA GLN A 247 9.28 10.68 15.87
C GLN A 247 9.30 10.43 14.35
N VAL A 248 8.36 9.62 13.84
CA VAL A 248 8.20 9.43 12.39
C VAL A 248 7.90 10.75 11.68
N LEU A 249 6.94 11.54 12.20
CA LEU A 249 6.57 12.83 11.63
C LEU A 249 7.75 13.80 11.62
N GLU A 250 8.48 13.89 12.73
CA GLU A 250 9.64 14.76 12.86
C GLU A 250 10.75 14.37 11.87
N ALA A 251 11.08 13.08 11.78
CA ALA A 251 12.07 12.59 10.83
C ALA A 251 11.63 12.81 9.37
N ALA A 252 10.34 12.62 9.06
CA ALA A 252 9.81 12.84 7.71
C ALA A 252 9.81 14.34 7.34
N ALA A 253 9.42 15.22 8.25
CA ALA A 253 9.49 16.68 8.06
C ALA A 253 10.93 17.12 7.83
N GLN A 254 11.87 16.64 8.66
CA GLN A 254 13.29 16.89 8.48
C GLN A 254 13.76 16.43 7.10
N ALA A 255 13.31 15.26 6.62
CA ALA A 255 13.61 14.72 5.30
C ALA A 255 12.99 15.52 4.13
N GLY A 256 12.08 16.47 4.38
CA GLY A 256 11.47 17.31 3.34
C GLY A 256 10.01 16.98 3.01
N ALA A 257 9.33 16.14 3.81
CA ALA A 257 7.89 15.99 3.69
C ALA A 257 7.18 17.30 4.04
N SER A 258 6.21 17.69 3.22
CA SER A 258 5.44 18.95 3.33
C SER A 258 4.03 18.74 3.89
N CYS A 259 3.52 17.52 3.82
CA CYS A 259 2.24 17.15 4.39
C CYS A 259 2.27 15.75 5.01
N ALA A 260 1.29 15.46 5.85
CA ALA A 260 1.13 14.16 6.47
C ALA A 260 -0.34 13.77 6.57
N PHE A 261 -0.60 12.46 6.56
CA PHE A 261 -1.88 11.90 6.95
C PHE A 261 -1.68 10.60 7.73
N THR A 262 -2.71 10.21 8.47
CA THR A 262 -2.72 9.00 9.29
C THR A 262 -4.09 8.34 9.23
N THR A 263 -4.13 7.04 9.48
CA THR A 263 -5.37 6.28 9.68
C THR A 263 -5.16 5.26 10.78
N VAL A 264 -6.23 4.88 11.47
CA VAL A 264 -6.18 3.77 12.42
C VAL A 264 -6.27 2.44 11.68
N LEU A 265 -5.77 1.37 12.30
CA LEU A 265 -5.84 0.02 11.75
C LEU A 265 -7.27 -0.36 11.34
N ARG A 266 -7.40 -0.90 10.12
CA ARG A 266 -8.63 -1.46 9.57
C ARG A 266 -8.46 -2.97 9.45
N LEU A 267 -9.49 -3.73 9.81
CA LEU A 267 -9.48 -5.20 9.77
C LEU A 267 -10.68 -5.75 8.97
N PRO A 268 -10.85 -5.36 7.70
CA PRO A 268 -11.92 -5.93 6.89
C PRO A 268 -11.73 -7.42 6.69
N TRP A 269 -12.80 -8.17 6.99
CA TRP A 269 -12.95 -9.55 6.55
C TRP A 269 -11.81 -10.48 7.03
N GLU A 270 -11.19 -11.30 6.17
CA GLU A 270 -10.16 -12.27 6.56
C GLU A 270 -8.89 -11.60 7.11
N LEU A 271 -8.69 -10.30 6.86
CA LEU A 271 -7.56 -9.56 7.42
C LEU A 271 -7.56 -9.58 8.94
N ASN A 272 -8.74 -9.62 9.55
CA ASN A 272 -8.88 -9.74 10.99
C ASN A 272 -8.14 -10.99 11.50
N ALA A 273 -8.44 -12.16 10.94
CA ALA A 273 -7.81 -13.42 11.33
C ALA A 273 -6.29 -13.38 11.09
N VAL A 274 -5.86 -12.92 9.90
CA VAL A 274 -4.44 -12.78 9.55
C VAL A 274 -3.70 -11.89 10.56
N PHE A 275 -4.31 -10.79 11.01
CA PHE A 275 -3.68 -9.88 11.96
C PHE A 275 -3.65 -10.43 13.38
N GLN A 276 -4.70 -11.13 13.82
CA GLN A 276 -4.72 -11.78 15.13
C GLN A 276 -3.68 -12.91 15.22
N GLU A 277 -3.56 -13.75 14.18
CA GLU A 277 -2.49 -14.76 14.06
C GLU A 277 -1.09 -14.12 14.21
N TRP A 278 -0.88 -12.96 13.57
CA TRP A 278 0.37 -12.23 13.69
C TRP A 278 0.61 -11.67 15.09
N LEU A 279 -0.43 -11.18 15.77
CA LEU A 279 -0.31 -10.73 17.17
C LEU A 279 0.05 -11.90 18.08
N GLU A 280 -0.54 -13.08 17.90
CA GLU A 280 -0.21 -14.26 18.70
C GLU A 280 1.23 -14.72 18.49
N LEU A 281 1.74 -14.63 17.25
CA LEU A 281 3.12 -14.99 16.94
C LEU A 281 4.15 -14.00 17.46
N HIS A 282 3.90 -12.72 17.30
CA HIS A 282 4.92 -11.69 17.51
C HIS A 282 4.76 -10.92 18.82
N TYR A 283 3.53 -10.84 19.35
CA TYR A 283 3.18 -10.08 20.54
C TYR A 283 2.11 -10.78 21.41
N PRO A 284 2.27 -12.07 21.77
CA PRO A 284 1.22 -12.85 22.44
C PRO A 284 0.75 -12.20 23.75
N GLN A 285 1.69 -11.64 24.52
CA GLN A 285 1.40 -10.95 25.78
C GLN A 285 0.59 -9.66 25.62
N ARG A 286 0.56 -9.07 24.41
CA ARG A 286 -0.17 -7.84 24.11
C ARG A 286 -1.41 -8.07 23.25
N ALA A 287 -1.54 -9.23 22.60
CA ALA A 287 -2.57 -9.51 21.59
C ALA A 287 -3.99 -9.11 22.05
N ALA A 288 -4.43 -9.64 23.20
CA ALA A 288 -5.75 -9.33 23.76
C ALA A 288 -5.94 -7.83 24.04
N ARG A 289 -4.91 -7.16 24.55
CA ARG A 289 -4.94 -5.73 24.88
C ARG A 289 -4.97 -4.85 23.61
N VAL A 290 -4.25 -5.25 22.55
CA VAL A 290 -4.28 -4.57 21.25
C VAL A 290 -5.69 -4.65 20.65
N MET A 291 -6.25 -5.86 20.59
CA MET A 291 -7.60 -6.08 20.05
C MET A 291 -8.68 -5.35 20.87
N ALA A 292 -8.55 -5.29 22.20
CA ALA A 292 -9.45 -4.49 23.03
C ALA A 292 -9.47 -3.00 22.64
N ARG A 293 -8.30 -2.37 22.40
CA ARG A 293 -8.26 -0.96 21.97
C ARG A 293 -8.71 -0.74 20.53
N ILE A 294 -8.53 -1.74 19.66
CA ILE A 294 -9.14 -1.71 18.33
C ILE A 294 -10.67 -1.68 18.48
N ARG A 295 -11.25 -2.55 19.31
CA ARG A 295 -12.70 -2.58 19.56
C ARG A 295 -13.23 -1.28 20.17
N ASP A 296 -12.50 -0.67 21.09
CA ASP A 296 -12.87 0.64 21.65
C ASP A 296 -13.02 1.69 20.53
N MET A 297 -12.11 1.69 19.55
CA MET A 297 -12.17 2.58 18.39
C MET A 297 -13.25 2.23 17.36
N ARG A 298 -13.96 1.11 17.54
CA ARG A 298 -14.89 0.49 16.59
C ARG A 298 -16.25 0.17 17.20
N GLY A 299 -16.57 0.73 18.36
CA GLY A 299 -17.85 0.51 19.03
C GLY A 299 -18.08 -0.93 19.47
N GLY A 300 -17.02 -1.61 19.93
CA GLY A 300 -17.05 -2.98 20.42
C GLY A 300 -16.80 -4.06 19.36
N ARG A 301 -16.79 -3.71 18.07
CA ARG A 301 -16.50 -4.63 16.96
C ARG A 301 -15.01 -4.67 16.65
N ASP A 302 -14.51 -5.75 16.03
CA ASP A 302 -13.12 -5.74 15.54
C ASP A 302 -12.92 -4.81 14.33
N TYR A 303 -13.99 -4.58 13.56
CA TYR A 303 -13.98 -3.66 12.43
C TYR A 303 -15.37 -3.06 12.16
N ASP A 304 -15.37 -1.83 11.67
CA ASP A 304 -16.54 -1.12 11.19
C ASP A 304 -16.22 -0.52 9.81
N ALA A 305 -17.10 -0.75 8.84
CA ALA A 305 -16.93 -0.31 7.47
C ALA A 305 -17.56 1.06 7.18
N ASP A 306 -18.26 1.66 8.16
CA ASP A 306 -18.86 2.99 8.04
C ASP A 306 -17.81 4.03 7.59
N PHE A 307 -18.10 4.74 6.50
CA PHE A 307 -17.20 5.74 5.92
C PHE A 307 -16.84 6.88 6.89
N SER A 308 -17.72 7.19 7.84
CA SER A 308 -17.50 8.24 8.84
C SER A 308 -16.42 7.88 9.87
N THR A 309 -16.25 6.59 10.18
CA THR A 309 -15.36 6.13 11.27
C THR A 309 -14.30 5.13 10.83
N ARG A 310 -14.41 4.48 9.67
CA ARG A 310 -13.48 3.40 9.25
C ARG A 310 -12.02 3.84 9.19
N MET A 311 -11.74 5.10 8.82
CA MET A 311 -10.37 5.62 8.73
C MET A 311 -9.84 6.19 10.06
N ASN A 312 -10.70 6.82 10.85
CA ASN A 312 -10.29 7.61 12.03
C ASN A 312 -10.57 6.92 13.36
N GLY A 313 -11.52 6.00 13.40
CA GLY A 313 -12.05 5.41 14.63
C GLY A 313 -12.99 6.36 15.37
N GLN A 314 -13.52 5.88 16.49
CA GLN A 314 -14.36 6.66 17.42
C GLN A 314 -13.89 6.51 18.88
N GLY A 315 -14.47 7.31 19.78
CA GLY A 315 -14.15 7.25 21.21
C GLY A 315 -12.80 7.88 21.60
N ILE A 316 -12.47 7.80 22.89
CA ILE A 316 -11.36 8.54 23.52
C ILE A 316 -10.01 8.19 22.89
N TRP A 317 -9.77 6.93 22.55
CA TRP A 317 -8.49 6.51 22.00
C TRP A 317 -8.25 7.06 20.58
N ALA A 318 -9.27 7.04 19.72
CA ALA A 318 -9.21 7.66 18.40
C ALA A 318 -8.99 9.18 18.51
N GLN A 319 -9.69 9.84 19.44
CA GLN A 319 -9.51 11.27 19.71
C GLN A 319 -8.09 11.59 20.18
N LEU A 320 -7.51 10.78 21.07
CA LEU A 320 -6.13 10.94 21.53
C LEU A 320 -5.13 10.84 20.37
N LEU A 321 -5.27 9.82 19.51
CA LEU A 321 -4.42 9.65 18.33
C LEU A 321 -4.55 10.85 17.37
N ALA A 322 -5.79 11.29 17.10
CA ALA A 322 -6.04 12.45 16.24
C ALA A 322 -5.44 13.75 16.81
N GLN A 323 -5.55 13.97 18.13
CA GLN A 323 -4.96 15.13 18.80
C GLN A 323 -3.43 15.10 18.77
N ARG A 324 -2.83 13.94 19.07
CA ARG A 324 -1.37 13.74 18.98
C ARG A 324 -0.86 14.07 17.57
N PHE A 325 -1.50 13.48 16.56
CA PHE A 325 -1.18 13.72 15.15
C PHE A 325 -1.32 15.20 14.78
N ALA A 326 -2.46 15.82 15.09
CA ALA A 326 -2.72 17.22 14.75
C ALA A 326 -1.72 18.18 15.42
N LYS A 327 -1.40 17.99 16.70
CA LYS A 327 -0.43 18.80 17.43
C LYS A 327 0.98 18.63 16.87
N ALA A 328 1.38 17.40 16.54
CA ALA A 328 2.68 17.13 15.93
C ALA A 328 2.80 17.78 14.55
N CYS A 329 1.80 17.64 13.69
CA CYS A 329 1.79 18.30 12.38
C CYS A 329 1.85 19.83 12.50
N ALA A 330 1.07 20.43 13.42
CA ALA A 330 1.10 21.87 13.65
C ALA A 330 2.47 22.35 14.13
N ARG A 331 3.09 21.64 15.08
CA ARG A 331 4.45 21.93 15.58
C ARG A 331 5.51 21.86 14.48
N LEU A 332 5.37 20.89 13.58
CA LEU A 332 6.36 20.59 12.52
C LEU A 332 6.08 21.33 11.20
N GLY A 333 5.00 22.10 11.10
CA GLY A 333 4.61 22.79 9.86
C GLY A 333 4.12 21.85 8.74
N LEU A 334 3.65 20.65 9.08
CA LEU A 334 3.13 19.68 8.11
C LEU A 334 1.67 20.00 7.77
N GLY A 335 1.38 20.19 6.49
CA GLY A 335 0.00 20.24 5.99
C GLY A 335 -0.74 18.93 6.27
N ARG A 336 -2.02 19.01 6.63
CA ARG A 336 -2.85 17.80 6.88
C ARG A 336 -3.78 17.45 5.71
N GLU A 337 -3.80 18.31 4.70
CA GLU A 337 -4.54 18.10 3.47
C GLU A 337 -3.60 17.63 2.37
N ARG A 338 -4.14 16.83 1.44
CA ARG A 338 -3.40 16.45 0.23
C ARG A 338 -3.26 17.66 -0.67
N ARG A 339 -2.14 17.73 -1.38
CA ARG A 339 -1.89 18.79 -2.35
C ARG A 339 -2.87 18.67 -3.53
N PRO A 340 -3.67 19.71 -3.84
CA PRO A 340 -4.47 19.73 -5.06
C PRO A 340 -3.55 19.83 -6.27
N LEU A 341 -3.80 18.99 -7.27
CA LEU A 341 -3.05 18.96 -8.52
C LEU A 341 -3.82 19.70 -9.63
N ASP A 342 -3.10 20.21 -10.61
CA ASP A 342 -3.70 20.93 -11.74
C ASP A 342 -4.36 19.94 -12.71
N LEU A 343 -5.68 20.04 -12.88
CA LEU A 343 -6.45 19.22 -13.81
C LEU A 343 -6.57 19.86 -15.21
N GLY A 344 -6.26 21.17 -15.33
CA GLY A 344 -6.52 21.97 -16.53
C GLY A 344 -5.50 21.81 -17.64
N LEU A 345 -4.35 21.18 -17.37
CA LEU A 345 -3.30 20.98 -18.36
C LEU A 345 -3.47 19.71 -19.20
N PHE A 346 -4.45 18.86 -18.90
CA PHE A 346 -4.64 17.58 -19.59
C PHE A 346 -4.88 17.76 -21.09
N ARG A 347 -4.12 17.01 -21.90
CA ARG A 347 -4.12 17.05 -23.38
C ARG A 347 -4.40 15.66 -23.94
N PRO A 348 -5.66 15.25 -24.13
CA PRO A 348 -5.98 13.93 -24.68
C PRO A 348 -5.44 13.74 -26.11
N GLY A 349 -5.35 14.82 -26.90
CA GLY A 349 -4.81 14.79 -28.28
C GLY A 349 -3.37 14.30 -28.38
N ALA A 350 -2.55 14.51 -27.34
CA ALA A 350 -1.16 14.06 -27.28
C ALA A 350 -1.01 12.51 -27.25
N LEU A 351 -2.12 11.80 -27.02
CA LEU A 351 -2.17 10.34 -27.03
C LEU A 351 -2.53 9.76 -28.41
N SER A 352 -3.04 10.58 -29.34
CA SER A 352 -3.37 10.15 -30.69
C SER A 352 -2.11 10.07 -31.55
N ALA A 353 -1.95 8.97 -32.29
CA ALA A 353 -0.86 8.80 -33.26
C ALA A 353 -0.98 9.77 -34.46
N GLN A 354 -2.15 10.38 -34.67
CA GLN A 354 -2.43 11.19 -35.86
C GLN A 354 -1.92 12.63 -35.77
N GLN A 355 -1.58 13.12 -34.57
CA GLN A 355 -1.04 14.47 -34.35
C GLN A 355 0.50 14.53 -34.36
N SER A 356 1.22 13.41 -34.48
CA SER A 356 2.69 13.43 -34.61
C SER A 356 3.18 13.67 -36.06
N LEU A 357 2.26 13.98 -36.98
CA LEU A 357 2.51 14.13 -38.42
C LEU A 357 2.33 15.57 -38.94
N PHE A 358 2.12 16.55 -38.05
CA PHE A 358 1.99 17.97 -38.42
C PHE A 358 2.78 18.87 -37.49
#